data_AF-A0A7V6T1M1-F1
#
_entry.id   AF-A0A7V6T1M1-F1
#
_cell.length_a   1.000
_cell.length_b   1.000
_cell.length_c   1.000
_cell.angle_alpha   90.00
_cell.angle_beta   90.00
_cell.angle_gamma   90.00
#
_symmetry.space_group_name_H-M   'P 1'
#
loop_
_entity.id
_entity.type
_entity.pdbx_description
1 polymer ?
#
loop_
_entity_poly.entity_id
_entity_poly.type
_entity_poly.pdbx_seq_one_letter_code
_entity_poly.pdbx_strand_id
1 'polypeptide(L)'
;GLEDSLIFFDFPSLDSRKISSNNMIERLNKEIRRRTRVIGIFPNPESYVRLVTIYLMEYSEDWSVARSYLSAQSIAEIPQLAA
;
A
#
# COMPACT_ATOMS: atom_id res chain seq x y z
N GLY A 1 2.55 -21.35 1.94
CA GLY A 1 2.31 -21.53 0.50
C GLY A 1 0.83 -21.68 0.21
N LEU A 2 0.28 -22.89 0.41
CA LEU A 2 -1.15 -23.14 0.33
C LEU A 2 -1.92 -22.40 1.43
N GLU A 3 -1.48 -22.54 2.68
CA GLU A 3 -2.10 -21.91 3.86
C GLU A 3 -2.21 -20.39 3.71
N ASP A 4 -1.12 -19.71 3.32
CA ASP A 4 -1.14 -18.25 3.05
C ASP A 4 -2.12 -17.85 1.94
N SER A 5 -2.33 -18.72 0.94
CA SER A 5 -3.28 -18.46 -0.15
C SER A 5 -4.72 -18.66 0.30
N LEU A 6 -4.96 -19.52 1.30
CA LEU A 6 -6.29 -19.77 1.86
C LEU A 6 -6.77 -18.61 2.74
N ILE A 7 -5.86 -17.87 3.39
CA ILE A 7 -6.17 -16.65 4.18
C ILE A 7 -6.98 -15.63 3.37
N PHE A 8 -6.80 -15.57 2.05
CA PHE A 8 -7.58 -14.72 1.16
C PHE A 8 -9.10 -14.93 1.31
N PHE A 9 -9.54 -16.16 1.56
CA PHE A 9 -10.95 -16.51 1.67
C PHE A 9 -11.56 -16.19 3.05
N ASP A 10 -10.74 -15.82 4.04
CA ASP A 10 -11.21 -15.48 5.40
C ASP A 10 -11.87 -14.10 5.47
N PHE A 11 -11.89 -13.33 4.36
CA PHE A 11 -12.43 -11.97 4.29
C PHE A 11 -13.61 -11.84 3.31
N PRO A 12 -14.75 -12.53 3.53
CA PRO A 12 -15.88 -12.52 2.60
C PRO A 12 -16.59 -11.16 2.50
N SER A 13 -16.47 -10.29 3.49
CA SER A 13 -17.05 -8.93 3.48
C SER A 13 -16.25 -7.94 2.61
N LEU A 14 -14.99 -8.26 2.28
CA LEU A 14 -14.12 -7.44 1.44
C LEU A 14 -14.33 -7.73 -0.05
N ASP A 15 -14.16 -6.69 -0.87
CA ASP A 15 -14.17 -6.85 -2.32
C ASP A 15 -12.91 -7.60 -2.78
N SER A 16 -13.09 -8.88 -3.16
CA SER A 16 -12.03 -9.77 -3.63
C SER A 16 -11.14 -9.16 -4.71
N ARG A 17 -11.69 -8.34 -5.61
CA ARG A 17 -10.91 -7.68 -6.68
C ARG A 17 -9.95 -6.64 -6.13
N LYS A 18 -10.33 -5.97 -5.05
CA LYS A 18 -9.53 -4.93 -4.39
C LYS A 18 -8.41 -5.54 -3.57
N ILE A 19 -8.70 -6.60 -2.83
CA ILE A 19 -7.70 -7.28 -1.99
C ILE A 19 -6.71 -8.13 -2.81
N SER A 20 -7.11 -8.64 -3.99
CA SER A 20 -6.20 -9.37 -4.89
C SER A 20 -5.34 -8.46 -5.76
N SER A 21 -5.68 -7.17 -5.86
CA SER A 21 -5.03 -6.22 -6.77
C SER A 21 -3.74 -5.67 -6.17
N ASN A 22 -2.64 -5.76 -6.93
CA ASN A 22 -1.35 -5.17 -6.59
C ASN A 22 -1.16 -3.74 -7.17
N ASN A 23 -2.14 -3.22 -7.92
CA ASN A 23 -2.03 -1.96 -8.66
C ASN A 23 -1.54 -0.77 -7.82
N MET A 24 -2.00 -0.67 -6.57
CA MET A 24 -1.62 0.42 -5.66
C MET A 24 -0.12 0.36 -5.32
N ILE A 25 0.38 -0.82 -4.96
CA ILE A 25 1.80 -1.05 -4.64
C ILE A 25 2.67 -0.89 -5.89
N GLU A 26 2.23 -1.41 -7.04
CA GLU A 26 2.95 -1.23 -8.30
C GLU A 26 3.07 0.24 -8.69
N ARG A 27 1.97 1.01 -8.55
CA ARG A 27 1.97 2.46 -8.81
C ARG A 27 2.90 3.19 -7.86
N LEU A 28 2.86 2.88 -6.56
CA LEU A 28 3.76 3.49 -5.57
C LEU A 28 5.23 3.19 -5.89
N ASN A 29 5.56 1.93 -6.18
CA ASN A 29 6.91 1.51 -6.56
C ASN A 29 7.39 2.18 -7.85
N LYS A 30 6.50 2.35 -8.84
CA LYS A 30 6.82 3.06 -10.08
C LYS A 30 7.17 4.52 -9.81
N GLU A 31 6.43 5.18 -8.91
CA GLU A 31 6.68 6.58 -8.56
C GLU A 31 7.96 6.76 -7.75
N ILE A 32 8.24 5.87 -6.79
CA ILE A 32 9.54 5.83 -6.10
C ILE A 32 10.67 5.72 -7.12
N ARG A 33 10.60 4.75 -8.04
CA ARG A 33 11.60 4.56 -9.10
C ARG A 33 11.72 5.79 -10.02
N ARG A 34 10.61 6.48 -10.32
CA ARG A 34 10.62 7.71 -11.15
C ARG A 34 11.36 8.84 -10.44
N ARG A 35 11.05 9.10 -9.17
CA ARG A 35 11.68 10.17 -8.38
C ARG A 35 13.16 9.90 -8.13
N THR A 36 13.53 8.66 -7.82
CA THR A 36 14.94 8.30 -7.56
C THR A 36 15.78 8.29 -8.85
N ARG A 37 15.18 8.00 -10.01
CA ARG A 37 15.88 7.99 -11.30
C ARG A 37 16.44 9.35 -11.70
N VAL A 38 15.79 10.45 -11.33
CA VAL A 38 16.25 11.82 -11.65
C VAL A 38 17.57 12.14 -10.94
N ILE A 39 17.79 11.56 -9.76
CA ILE A 39 18.99 11.81 -8.94
C ILE A 39 20.17 10.95 -9.42
N GLY A 40 19.91 9.76 -9.95
CA GLY A 40 20.93 8.85 -10.48
C GLY A 40 21.72 8.15 -9.36
N ILE A 41 22.60 8.89 -8.68
CA ILE A 41 23.49 8.38 -7.61
C ILE A 41 23.28 9.20 -6.33
N PHE A 42 23.04 8.51 -5.22
CA PHE A 42 22.91 9.14 -3.91
C PHE A 42 24.26 9.18 -3.17
N PRO A 43 24.54 10.24 -2.41
CA PRO A 43 25.81 10.37 -1.67
C PRO A 43 25.91 9.43 -0.46
N ASN A 44 24.77 8.96 0.07
CA ASN A 44 24.68 7.96 1.15
C ASN A 44 23.27 7.35 1.21
N PRO A 45 23.08 6.18 1.85
CA PRO A 45 21.78 5.53 2.00
C PRO A 45 20.73 6.40 2.69
N GLU A 46 21.13 7.21 3.67
CA GLU A 46 20.23 8.06 4.45
C GLU A 46 19.58 9.13 3.57
N SER A 47 20.30 9.63 2.56
CA SER A 47 19.76 10.59 1.57
C SER A 47 18.67 9.97 0.71
N TYR A 48 18.81 8.70 0.35
CA TYR A 48 17.77 7.94 -0.35
C TYR A 48 16.55 7.75 0.55
N VAL A 49 16.76 7.29 1.79
CA VAL A 49 15.68 7.09 2.76
C VAL A 49 14.92 8.39 3.00
N ARG A 50 15.61 9.52 3.21
CA ARG A 50 14.94 10.82 3.41
C ARG A 50 14.02 11.19 2.24
N LEU A 51 14.48 11.03 1.00
CA LEU A 51 13.66 11.33 -0.18
C LEU A 51 12.41 10.45 -0.23
N VAL A 52 12.58 9.14 -0.07
CA VAL A 52 11.46 8.19 -0.14
C VAL A 52 10.50 8.45 1.01
N THR A 53 10.98 8.69 2.22
CA THR A 53 10.17 9.00 3.39
C THR A 53 9.34 10.27 3.18
N ILE A 54 9.93 11.36 2.69
CA ILE A 54 9.19 12.60 2.40
C ILE A 54 8.07 12.33 1.38
N TYR A 55 8.39 11.60 0.30
CA TYR A 55 7.38 11.23 -0.68
C TYR A 55 6.26 10.35 -0.10
N LEU A 56 6.58 9.40 0.77
CA LEU A 56 5.59 8.54 1.43
C LEU A 56 4.69 9.34 2.40
N MET A 57 5.24 10.35 3.07
CA MET A 57 4.46 11.28 3.90
C MET A 57 3.45 12.05 3.04
N GLU A 58 3.91 12.70 1.96
CA GLU A 58 3.04 13.39 0.99
C GLU A 58 1.95 12.44 0.45
N TYR A 59 2.34 11.24 0.03
CA TYR A 59 1.41 10.25 -0.53
C TYR A 59 0.36 9.80 0.51
N SER A 60 0.76 9.64 1.77
CA SER A 60 -0.16 9.27 2.85
C SER A 60 -1.16 10.39 3.14
N GLU A 61 -0.72 11.65 3.14
CA GLU A 61 -1.59 12.81 3.32
C GLU A 61 -2.61 12.91 2.18
N ASP A 62 -2.15 12.83 0.92
CA ASP A 62 -3.01 12.83 -0.26
C ASP A 62 -4.03 11.67 -0.22
N TRP A 63 -3.60 10.48 0.21
CA TRP A 63 -4.46 9.31 0.26
C TRP A 63 -5.50 9.41 1.38
N SER A 64 -5.18 10.11 2.49
CA SER A 64 -6.09 10.30 3.63
C SER A 64 -7.35 11.11 3.28
N VAL A 65 -7.24 12.01 2.31
CA VAL A 65 -8.36 12.85 1.82
C VAL A 65 -9.06 12.27 0.60
N ALA A 66 -8.50 11.23 0.00
CA ALA A 66 -9.08 10.56 -1.16
C ALA A 66 -10.28 9.68 -0.78
N ARG A 67 -11.05 9.25 -1.79
CA ARG A 67 -12.12 8.28 -1.58
C ARG A 67 -11.57 6.98 -1.01
N SER A 68 -12.21 6.46 0.05
CA SER A 68 -11.78 5.21 0.67
C SER A 68 -11.73 4.06 -0.35
N TYR A 69 -10.62 3.34 -0.35
CA TYR A 69 -10.43 2.21 -1.26
C TYR A 69 -11.35 1.05 -0.89
N LEU A 70 -11.44 0.75 0.40
CA LEU A 70 -12.38 -0.21 0.97
C LEU A 70 -13.57 0.52 1.62
N SER A 71 -14.71 -0.17 1.71
CA SER A 71 -15.88 0.39 2.37
C SER A 71 -15.71 0.28 3.90
N ALA A 72 -16.11 1.32 4.63
CA ALA A 72 -16.02 1.32 6.10
C ALA A 72 -16.88 0.21 6.72
N GLN A 73 -18.05 -0.06 6.12
CA GLN A 73 -18.94 -1.14 6.53
C GLN A 73 -18.27 -2.51 6.36
N SER A 74 -17.68 -2.79 5.19
CA SER A 74 -16.97 -4.04 4.93
C SER A 74 -15.83 -4.29 5.91
N ILE A 75 -15.12 -3.22 6.31
CA ILE A 75 -14.05 -3.29 7.33
C ILE A 75 -14.62 -3.58 8.72
N ALA A 76 -15.72 -2.93 9.10
CA ALA A 76 -16.37 -3.17 10.40
C ALA A 76 -16.92 -4.60 10.54
N GLU A 77 -17.29 -5.22 9.42
CA GLU A 77 -17.77 -6.61 9.34
C GLU A 77 -16.63 -7.63 9.32
N ILE A 78 -15.36 -7.22 9.20
CA ILE A 78 -14.22 -8.15 9.32
C ILE A 78 -14.27 -8.74 10.73
N PRO A 79 -14.36 -10.07 10.89
CA PRO A 79 -14.24 -10.70 12.20
C PRO A 79 -12.95 -10.21 12.84
N GLN A 80 -12.98 -9.82 14.12
CA GLN A 80 -11.76 -9.56 14.89
C GLN A 80 -10.99 -10.88 14.98
N LEU A 81 -10.21 -11.19 13.95
CA LEU A 81 -9.28 -12.31 13.94
C LEU A 81 -8.23 -11.95 14.99
N ALA A 82 -8.32 -12.73 16.06
CA ALA A 82 -7.65 -12.60 17.35
C ALA A 82 -6.21 -12.08 17.27
N ALA A 83 -5.88 -11.25 18.27
CA ALA A 83 -4.52 -11.01 18.72
C ALA A 83 -3.78 -12.32 19.04
#